data_AF-A0AAD5X9T2-F1
#
_entry.id   AF-A0AAD5X9T2-F1
#
_cell.length_a   1.000
_cell.length_b   1.000
_cell.length_c   1.000
_cell.angle_alpha   90.00
_cell.angle_beta   90.00
_cell.angle_gamma   90.00
#
_symmetry.space_group_name_H-M   'P 1'
#
loop_
_entity.id
_entity.type
_entity.pdbx_description
1 polymer ?
#
loop_
_entity_poly.entity_id
_entity_poly.type
_entity_poly.pdbx_seq_one_letter_code
_entity_poly.pdbx_strand_id
1 'polypeptide(L)'
;MAFGEAKIPTVRRIGPHNQDLLSVLIGNMLGDGSAQFRSGSPRFALHMSGGHMEYLYRLHAFYSQRGYCSYVVPTIKPQAPQANGKIYYSGKFYLFTFASLRWVYDMFYLKGVKRIPANIGEFLTPLGLAI
;
A
#
# COMPACT_ATOMS: atom_id res chain seq x y z
N MET A 1 22.70 -7.58 -4.45
CA MET A 1 21.66 -6.92 -5.27
C MET A 1 20.60 -6.37 -4.34
N ALA A 2 20.27 -5.08 -4.40
CA ALA A 2 19.23 -4.50 -3.56
C ALA A 2 17.84 -4.81 -4.16
N PHE A 3 17.00 -5.51 -3.40
CA PHE A 3 15.65 -5.93 -3.80
C PHE A 3 14.70 -4.77 -4.19
N GLY A 4 15.02 -3.54 -3.79
CA GLY A 4 14.17 -2.35 -3.90
C GLY A 4 14.64 -1.26 -4.85
N GLU A 5 15.62 -1.51 -5.73
CA GLU A 5 16.11 -0.45 -6.63
C GLU A 5 15.09 -0.07 -7.71
N ALA A 6 15.11 1.23 -8.07
CA ALA A 6 14.35 1.76 -9.19
C ALA A 6 14.81 1.12 -10.51
N LYS A 7 13.88 0.96 -11.46
CA LYS A 7 14.15 0.43 -12.82
C LYS A 7 14.49 -1.06 -12.93
N ILE A 8 14.34 -1.85 -11.86
CA ILE A 8 14.38 -3.32 -11.96
C ILE A 8 13.02 -3.85 -12.47
N PRO A 9 12.98 -4.75 -13.48
CA PRO A 9 11.74 -5.39 -13.91
C PRO A 9 11.06 -6.13 -12.75
N THR A 10 9.74 -6.05 -12.66
CA THR A 10 8.96 -6.66 -11.57
C THR A 10 9.22 -8.17 -11.39
N VAL A 11 9.39 -8.89 -12.50
CA VAL A 11 9.70 -10.33 -12.52
C VAL A 11 11.10 -10.66 -11.96
N ARG A 12 11.98 -9.68 -11.85
CA ARG A 12 13.32 -9.83 -11.27
C ARG A 12 13.39 -9.35 -9.82
N ARG A 13 12.33 -8.71 -9.30
CA ARG A 13 12.19 -8.34 -7.88
C ARG A 13 11.60 -9.51 -7.10
N ILE A 14 12.35 -10.61 -7.04
CA ILE A 14 11.97 -11.82 -6.33
C ILE A 14 12.82 -11.89 -5.07
N GLY A 15 12.20 -11.81 -3.90
CA GLY A 15 12.87 -11.93 -2.60
C GLY A 15 11.89 -12.22 -1.46
N PRO A 16 12.35 -12.82 -0.36
CA PRO A 16 11.52 -13.02 0.81
C PRO A 16 11.06 -11.67 1.37
N HIS A 17 9.75 -11.50 1.52
CA HIS A 17 9.18 -10.31 2.12
C HIS A 17 9.24 -10.41 3.64
N ASN A 18 9.63 -9.32 4.29
CA ASN A 18 9.63 -9.22 5.74
C ASN A 18 8.20 -9.39 6.29
N GLN A 19 8.04 -10.13 7.40
CA GLN A 19 6.72 -10.45 7.97
C GLN A 19 5.96 -9.20 8.45
N ASP A 20 6.66 -8.22 9.02
CA ASP A 20 6.05 -6.95 9.43
C ASP A 20 5.54 -6.18 8.23
N LEU A 21 6.30 -6.19 7.12
CA LEU A 21 5.90 -5.58 5.87
C LEU A 21 4.61 -6.22 5.34
N LEU A 22 4.52 -7.55 5.30
CA LEU A 22 3.29 -8.25 4.91
C LEU A 22 2.13 -7.92 5.87
N SER A 23 2.39 -7.92 7.17
CA SER A 23 1.39 -7.57 8.20
C SER A 23 0.81 -6.17 7.99
N VAL A 24 1.68 -5.16 7.82
CA VAL A 24 1.28 -3.77 7.60
C VAL A 24 0.59 -3.60 6.25
N LEU A 25 1.03 -4.30 5.21
CA LEU A 25 0.36 -4.28 3.91
C LEU A 25 -1.05 -4.87 4.01
N ILE A 26 -1.22 -6.03 4.65
CA ILE A 26 -2.53 -6.68 4.79
C ILE A 26 -3.48 -5.83 5.64
N GLY A 27 -3.00 -5.25 6.74
CA GLY A 27 -3.77 -4.30 7.56
C GLY A 27 -4.25 -3.10 6.73
N ASN A 28 -3.34 -2.45 6.02
CA ASN A 28 -3.69 -1.37 5.10
C ASN A 28 -4.69 -1.82 4.02
N MET A 29 -4.55 -3.03 3.48
CA MET A 29 -5.48 -3.57 2.50
C MET A 29 -6.87 -3.86 3.09
N LEU A 30 -7.05 -3.97 4.40
CA LEU A 30 -8.37 -4.00 5.02
C LEU A 30 -8.99 -2.60 5.14
N GLY A 31 -8.16 -1.56 5.35
CA GLY A 31 -8.57 -0.15 5.38
C GLY A 31 -8.41 0.59 4.04
N ASP A 32 -7.68 1.70 4.09
CA ASP A 32 -7.50 2.69 3.01
C ASP A 32 -6.58 2.24 1.85
N GLY A 33 -6.01 1.05 1.95
CA GLY A 33 -5.17 0.47 0.92
C GLY A 33 -5.96 0.05 -0.31
N SER A 34 -5.38 0.29 -1.48
CA SER A 34 -5.93 -0.16 -2.76
C SER A 34 -4.83 -0.75 -3.63
N ALA A 35 -5.20 -1.56 -4.61
CA ALA A 35 -4.27 -2.09 -5.58
C ALA A 35 -4.82 -1.93 -6.99
N GLN A 36 -3.92 -1.64 -7.94
CA GLN A 36 -4.22 -1.61 -9.36
C GLN A 36 -3.38 -2.67 -10.05
N PHE A 37 -4.01 -3.52 -10.85
CA PHE A 37 -3.29 -4.45 -11.69
C PHE A 37 -2.79 -3.72 -12.94
N ARG A 38 -1.47 -3.66 -13.15
CA ARG A 38 -0.86 -3.03 -14.33
C ARG A 38 0.20 -3.95 -14.93
N SER A 39 0.10 -4.20 -16.23
CA SER A 39 1.13 -4.92 -17.00
C SER A 39 1.59 -6.24 -16.35
N GLY A 40 0.64 -7.05 -15.88
CA GLY A 40 0.92 -8.37 -15.32
C GLY A 40 1.34 -8.39 -13.84
N SER A 41 1.28 -7.27 -13.11
CA SER A 41 1.63 -7.25 -11.69
C SER A 41 0.84 -6.21 -10.89
N PRO A 42 0.57 -6.45 -9.60
CA PRO A 42 -0.18 -5.52 -8.77
C PRO A 42 0.70 -4.36 -8.30
N ARG A 43 0.14 -3.16 -8.36
CA ARG A 43 0.71 -1.96 -7.76
C ARG A 43 -0.19 -1.51 -6.62
N PHE A 44 0.30 -1.68 -5.39
CA PHE A 44 -0.39 -1.23 -4.19
C PHE A 44 -0.25 0.27 -4.00
N ALA A 45 -1.27 0.88 -3.43
CA ALA A 45 -1.39 2.30 -3.20
C ALA A 45 -2.03 2.56 -1.84
N LEU A 46 -1.45 3.48 -1.09
CA LEU A 46 -1.98 3.98 0.16
C LEU A 46 -2.42 5.41 -0.08
N HIS A 47 -3.71 5.66 0.09
CA HIS A 47 -4.34 6.95 -0.13
C HIS A 47 -5.14 7.31 1.10
N MET A 48 -4.77 8.42 1.74
CA MET A 48 -5.46 8.89 2.93
C MET A 48 -5.92 10.31 2.69
N SER A 49 -7.11 10.62 3.20
CA SER A 49 -7.68 11.96 3.21
C SER A 49 -8.19 12.28 4.60
N GLY A 50 -7.93 13.47 5.12
CA GLY A 50 -8.41 13.87 6.43
C GLY A 50 -7.42 14.73 7.22
N GLY A 51 -7.65 14.84 8.53
CA GLY A 51 -6.82 15.64 9.43
C GLY A 51 -5.49 15.00 9.82
N HIS A 52 -5.39 13.67 9.80
CA HIS A 52 -4.23 12.94 10.32
C HIS A 52 -3.25 12.48 9.24
N MET A 53 -2.75 13.42 8.44
CA MET A 53 -1.81 13.10 7.35
C MET A 53 -0.42 12.66 7.82
N GLU A 54 -0.08 12.88 9.10
CA GLU A 54 1.14 12.33 9.71
C GLU A 54 1.20 10.81 9.60
N TYR A 55 0.04 10.14 9.65
CA TYR A 55 -0.01 8.69 9.53
C TYR A 55 0.45 8.21 8.15
N LEU A 56 0.07 8.93 7.09
CA LEU A 56 0.55 8.65 5.73
C LEU A 56 2.08 8.77 5.64
N TYR A 57 2.67 9.76 6.32
CA TYR A 57 4.13 9.92 6.37
C TYR A 57 4.81 8.80 7.17
N ARG A 58 4.21 8.37 8.28
CA ARG A 58 4.71 7.21 9.06
C ARG A 58 4.73 5.94 8.21
N LEU A 59 3.65 5.66 7.50
CA LEU A 59 3.60 4.52 6.57
C LEU A 59 4.63 4.68 5.45
N HIS A 60 4.72 5.86 4.84
CA HIS A 60 5.71 6.11 3.80
C HIS A 60 7.14 5.87 4.30
N ALA A 61 7.50 6.36 5.49
CA ALA A 61 8.80 6.12 6.11
C ALA A 61 9.03 4.61 6.35
N PHE A 62 8.03 3.90 6.88
CA PHE A 62 8.10 2.46 7.10
C PHE A 62 8.42 1.66 5.82
N TYR A 63 7.73 1.97 4.71
CA TYR A 63 7.91 1.28 3.43
C TYR A 63 9.18 1.72 2.70
N SER A 64 9.51 3.02 2.69
CA SER A 64 10.68 3.56 1.98
C SER A 64 11.99 3.06 2.60
N GLN A 65 12.10 3.08 3.93
CA GLN A 65 13.27 2.55 4.66
C GLN A 65 13.52 1.06 4.39
N ARG A 66 12.48 0.31 4.02
CA ARG A 66 12.55 -1.12 3.67
C ARG A 66 12.71 -1.36 2.16
N GLY A 67 12.78 -0.30 1.34
CA GLY A 67 12.95 -0.39 -0.11
C GLY A 67 11.67 -0.76 -0.89
N TYR A 68 10.49 -0.54 -0.33
CA TYR A 68 9.21 -0.89 -0.95
C TYR A 68 8.50 0.27 -1.65
N CYS A 69 8.96 1.51 -1.46
CA CYS A 69 8.49 2.66 -2.22
C CYS A 69 9.63 3.66 -2.46
N SER A 70 9.35 4.71 -3.22
CA SER A 70 10.30 5.80 -3.43
C SER A 70 10.66 6.46 -2.10
N TYR A 71 11.88 7.00 -1.99
CA TYR A 71 12.26 7.89 -0.87
C TYR A 71 11.67 9.30 -1.01
N VAL A 72 11.07 9.61 -2.17
CA VAL A 72 10.39 10.88 -2.41
C VAL A 72 9.11 10.94 -1.57
N VAL A 73 9.13 11.82 -0.58
CA VAL A 73 8.02 12.05 0.35
C VAL A 73 6.73 12.38 -0.41
N PRO A 74 5.58 11.77 -0.08
CA PRO A 74 4.33 12.03 -0.76
C PRO A 74 3.88 13.47 -0.56
N THR A 75 3.52 14.14 -1.64
CA THR A 75 2.92 15.48 -1.56
C THR A 75 1.48 15.39 -1.09
N ILE A 76 1.16 16.07 -0.01
CA ILE A 76 -0.21 16.30 0.42
C ILE A 76 -0.80 17.45 -0.39
N LYS A 77 -2.01 17.27 -0.91
CA LYS A 77 -2.72 18.28 -1.70
C LYS A 77 -4.09 18.58 -1.09
N PRO A 78 -4.54 19.85 -1.11
CA PRO A 78 -5.92 20.18 -0.76
C PRO A 78 -6.86 19.53 -1.78
N GLN A 79 -7.98 19.00 -1.29
CA GLN A 79 -9.08 18.50 -2.10
C GLN A 79 -10.05 19.65 -2.41
N ALA A 80 -10.93 19.41 -3.38
CA ALA A 80 -12.01 20.33 -3.69
C ALA A 80 -12.85 20.61 -2.42
N PRO A 81 -13.28 21.86 -2.20
CA PRO A 81 -14.13 22.20 -1.07
C PRO A 81 -15.40 21.33 -1.07
N GLN A 82 -15.76 20.80 0.10
CA GLN A 82 -17.05 20.12 0.26
C GLN A 82 -18.20 21.14 0.26
N ALA A 83 -19.43 20.64 0.13
CA ALA A 83 -20.64 21.48 0.16
C ALA A 83 -20.78 22.33 1.44
N ASN A 84 -20.14 21.92 2.54
CA ASN A 84 -20.08 22.65 3.81
C ASN A 84 -18.92 23.66 3.91
N GLY A 85 -18.17 23.89 2.83
CA GLY A 85 -17.02 24.80 2.78
C GLY A 85 -15.73 24.26 3.39
N LYS A 86 -15.72 23.04 3.97
CA LYS A 86 -14.50 22.45 4.54
C LYS A 86 -13.58 21.94 3.44
N ILE A 87 -12.30 22.26 3.57
CA ILE A 87 -11.22 21.75 2.71
C ILE A 87 -10.52 20.62 3.46
N TYR A 88 -10.48 19.44 2.84
CA TYR A 88 -9.69 18.32 3.33
C TYR A 88 -8.38 18.23 2.57
N TYR A 89 -7.38 17.65 3.20
CA TYR A 89 -6.13 17.32 2.56
C TYR A 89 -6.09 15.84 2.24
N SER A 90 -5.42 15.49 1.16
CA SER A 90 -5.19 14.09 0.79
C SER A 90 -3.79 13.89 0.28
N GLY A 91 -3.25 12.72 0.58
CA GLY A 91 -1.94 12.29 0.11
C GLY A 91 -2.01 10.85 -0.35
N LYS A 92 -1.17 10.52 -1.34
CA LYS A 92 -1.09 9.19 -1.90
C LYS A 92 0.35 8.85 -2.23
N PHE A 93 0.75 7.62 -1.92
CA PHE A 93 1.94 7.01 -2.51
C PHE A 93 1.65 5.60 -3.00
N TYR A 94 2.60 5.09 -3.78
CA TYR A 94 2.53 3.76 -4.35
C TYR A 94 3.72 2.96 -3.87
N LEU A 95 3.47 1.69 -3.57
CA LEU A 95 4.54 0.72 -3.46
C LEU A 95 5.10 0.42 -4.85
N PHE A 96 6.35 -0.04 -4.88
CA PHE A 96 6.91 -0.67 -6.05
C PHE A 96 6.15 -1.95 -6.36
N THR A 97 6.12 -2.28 -7.65
CA THR A 97 5.45 -3.48 -8.13
C THR A 97 6.36 -4.68 -7.89
N PHE A 98 5.83 -5.71 -7.23
CA PHE A 98 6.50 -6.98 -6.96
C PHE A 98 5.61 -8.13 -7.43
N ALA A 99 6.13 -9.01 -8.29
CA ALA A 99 5.39 -10.19 -8.76
C ALA A 99 5.10 -11.15 -7.59
N SER A 100 6.01 -11.20 -6.62
CA SER A 100 5.88 -11.97 -5.38
C SER A 100 4.78 -11.49 -4.44
N LEU A 101 4.21 -10.29 -4.64
CA LEU A 101 3.03 -9.81 -3.90
C LEU A 101 1.71 -10.05 -4.66
N ARG A 102 1.76 -10.79 -5.78
CA ARG A 102 0.55 -11.13 -6.55
C ARG A 102 -0.49 -11.86 -5.72
N TRP A 103 -0.07 -12.77 -4.85
CA TRP A 103 -0.99 -13.53 -3.99
C TRP A 103 -1.80 -12.61 -3.06
N VAL A 104 -1.22 -11.51 -2.56
CA VAL A 104 -1.94 -10.51 -1.73
C VAL A 104 -3.04 -9.85 -2.56
N TYR A 105 -2.74 -9.50 -3.82
CA TYR A 105 -3.74 -8.95 -4.72
C TYR A 105 -4.86 -9.95 -5.01
N ASP A 106 -4.53 -11.17 -5.40
CA ASP A 106 -5.51 -12.21 -5.76
C ASP A 106 -6.40 -12.59 -4.56
N MET A 107 -5.87 -12.47 -3.34
CA MET A 107 -6.62 -12.65 -2.10
C MET A 107 -7.68 -11.56 -1.90
N PHE A 108 -7.30 -10.29 -2.05
CA PHE A 108 -8.20 -9.15 -1.84
C PHE A 108 -9.06 -8.77 -3.05
N TYR A 109 -8.74 -9.20 -4.27
CA TYR A 109 -9.46 -8.78 -5.47
C TYR A 109 -10.02 -9.97 -6.24
N LEU A 110 -11.34 -9.98 -6.42
CA LEU A 110 -12.02 -10.91 -7.33
C LEU A 110 -12.64 -10.11 -8.48
N LYS A 111 -12.25 -10.44 -9.72
CA LYS A 111 -12.74 -9.74 -10.94
C LYS A 111 -12.59 -8.21 -10.85
N GLY A 112 -11.50 -7.74 -10.25
CA GLY A 112 -11.20 -6.30 -10.09
C GLY A 112 -11.95 -5.62 -8.94
N VAL A 113 -12.81 -6.33 -8.21
CA VAL A 113 -13.52 -5.81 -7.04
C VAL A 113 -12.79 -6.21 -5.76
N LYS A 114 -12.48 -5.23 -4.93
CA LYS A 114 -11.86 -5.44 -3.61
C LYS A 114 -12.89 -6.11 -2.67
N ARG A 115 -12.48 -7.18 -1.98
CA ARG A 115 -13.27 -7.94 -1.02
C ARG A 115 -12.43 -8.29 0.20
N ILE A 116 -13.10 -8.58 1.31
CA ILE A 116 -12.45 -9.20 2.47
C ILE A 116 -12.30 -10.70 2.17
N PRO A 117 -11.08 -11.25 2.24
CA PRO A 117 -10.86 -12.67 1.99
C PRO A 117 -11.37 -13.52 3.16
N ALA A 118 -11.97 -14.67 2.87
CA ALA A 118 -12.51 -15.56 3.90
C ALA A 118 -11.43 -16.15 4.83
N ASN A 119 -10.21 -16.30 4.32
CA ASN A 119 -9.05 -16.78 5.06
C ASN A 119 -8.24 -15.65 5.73
N ILE A 120 -8.79 -14.44 5.88
CA ILE A 120 -8.06 -13.30 6.46
C ILE A 120 -7.51 -13.60 7.88
N GLY A 121 -8.22 -14.43 8.65
CA GLY A 121 -7.81 -14.83 10.00
C GLY A 121 -6.46 -15.55 10.06
N GLU A 122 -6.02 -16.16 8.95
CA GLU A 122 -4.71 -16.81 8.84
C GLU A 122 -3.56 -15.81 8.67
N PHE A 123 -3.85 -14.59 8.18
CA PHE A 123 -2.85 -13.59 7.82
C PHE A 123 -2.88 -12.34 8.70
N LEU A 124 -3.96 -12.13 9.46
CA LEU A 124 -4.11 -10.95 10.31
C LEU A 124 -3.30 -11.11 11.60
N THR A 125 -2.22 -10.35 11.70
CA THR A 125 -1.38 -10.29 12.90
C THR A 125 -1.80 -9.15 13.81
N PRO A 126 -1.38 -9.15 15.11
CA PRO A 126 -1.62 -8.00 16.00
C PRO A 126 -1.08 -6.69 15.42
N LEU A 127 0.05 -6.73 14.71
CA LEU A 127 0.58 -5.57 14.00
C LEU A 127 -0.36 -5.14 12.88
N GLY A 128 -0.80 -6.07 12.02
CA GLY A 128 -1.74 -5.74 10.94
C GLY A 128 -3.08 -5.18 11.42
N LEU A 129 -3.52 -5.56 12.63
CA LEU A 129 -4.73 -5.03 13.26
C LEU A 129 -4.55 -3.60 13.82
N ALA A 130 -3.32 -3.22 14.18
CA ALA A 130 -3.00 -1.91 14.75
C ALA A 130 -2.75 -0.82 13.70
N ILE A 131 -2.76 -1.18 12.43
CA ILE A 131 -2.55 -0.31 11.26
C ILE A 131 -3.89 0.22 10.76
#